data_AF-A0A7X7U3J5-F1
#
_entry.id   AF-A0A7X7U3J5-F1
#
_cell.length_a   1.000
_cell.length_b   1.000
_cell.length_c   1.000
_cell.angle_alpha   90.00
_cell.angle_beta   90.00
_cell.angle_gamma   90.00
#
_symmetry.space_group_name_H-M   'P 1'
#
loop_
_entity.id
_entity.type
_entity.pdbx_description
1 polymer ?
#
loop_
_entity_poly.entity_id
_entity_poly.type
_entity_poly.pdbx_seq_one_letter_code
_entity_poly.pdbx_strand_id
1 'polypeptide(L)'
;MRPFVIRRARQSWRKLPKDFLRLAYANDLLSRLGTLIMRASPKATFWTAGIMSSGYLSNRLGLPGFSGLEALVAPVVVGGGLLGLGMAIRFVPAVLSAKWVTVAEACDLNLMEDYRKSQIPAHLNALWDKVFFYESAIRYSPQERQAEQQEVRDLHDYIRRQISVWDRDVLTRLEVGGQADQDALAMAVLCERAIGHIQEKSREGFLISSLYALHHALPQCSQAHTVGFRLNLYEDLCDGGYFDRGDTKLAQQYAGNSLLADVQKAAGLTWMDRLKQLPASLAARWWFFLVTRRIATGVGQAVQRLNSKYGTDVFNSQAFLWPGQETAPWLDAFPGSADDILTERRSIVRAALGNDYDSACATLDRMFLACFEFATDLRARYDPQYCDGSLDYIAQDTGETITNNLQADLKRHGYRLRSIEEAERYVQRVRREQADLLGRLAGIRPALLEDPLALRAIKIAFHINHNGMKDRFRTCGSDAGWASWAREIDAIAAERETYERRLVGLRLHHQLTVLLLDGYKELARMLAY
;
A
#
# COMPACT_ATOMS: atom_id res chain seq x y z
N MET A 1 2.42 -13.11 -26.03
CA MET A 1 3.03 -13.59 -24.75
C MET A 1 1.96 -14.31 -23.93
N ARG A 2 2.23 -15.52 -23.40
CA ARG A 2 1.32 -16.10 -22.37
C ARG A 2 1.44 -15.27 -21.09
N PRO A 3 0.34 -14.91 -20.42
CA PRO A 3 0.39 -14.12 -19.19
C PRO A 3 1.17 -14.88 -18.13
N PHE A 4 2.17 -14.22 -17.53
CA PHE A 4 2.81 -14.69 -16.32
C PHE A 4 1.78 -14.50 -15.19
N VAL A 5 1.32 -15.59 -14.58
CA VAL A 5 0.31 -15.53 -13.52
C VAL A 5 0.97 -15.96 -12.23
N ILE A 6 1.33 -14.98 -11.40
CA ILE A 6 1.86 -15.23 -10.06
C ILE A 6 0.71 -15.80 -9.22
N ARG A 7 0.88 -17.01 -8.69
CA ARG A 7 -0.11 -17.63 -7.79
C ARG A 7 0.54 -17.95 -6.45
N ARG A 8 0.26 -17.16 -5.42
CA ARG A 8 0.71 -17.51 -4.07
C ARG A 8 0.10 -18.83 -3.60
N ALA A 9 0.68 -19.40 -2.55
CA ALA A 9 0.03 -20.49 -1.86
C ALA A 9 -1.39 -20.10 -1.48
N ARG A 10 -2.38 -20.91 -1.88
CA ARG A 10 -3.69 -20.87 -1.23
C ARG A 10 -3.42 -21.06 0.26
N GLN A 11 -3.55 -19.97 1.02
CA GLN A 11 -3.68 -20.04 2.46
C GLN A 11 -4.78 -21.06 2.77
N SER A 12 -4.61 -21.81 3.85
CA SER A 12 -5.56 -22.86 4.25
C SER A 12 -6.98 -22.29 4.22
N TRP A 13 -7.82 -22.82 3.34
CA TRP A 13 -9.24 -22.42 3.25
C TRP A 13 -9.97 -22.63 4.58
N ARG A 14 -9.43 -23.48 5.47
CA ARG A 14 -9.96 -23.70 6.81
C ARG A 14 -9.80 -22.48 7.74
N LYS A 15 -8.87 -21.56 7.48
CA LYS A 15 -8.70 -20.33 8.27
C LYS A 15 -9.65 -19.20 7.85
N LEU A 16 -10.14 -19.20 6.60
CA LEU A 16 -11.03 -18.16 6.06
C LEU A 16 -12.33 -17.98 6.88
N PRO A 17 -13.08 -19.03 7.25
CA PRO A 17 -14.28 -18.88 8.07
C PRO A 17 -13.96 -18.34 9.47
N LYS A 18 -12.85 -18.78 10.07
CA LYS A 18 -12.44 -18.32 11.42
C LYS A 18 -12.08 -16.84 11.41
N ASP A 19 -11.29 -16.40 10.42
CA ASP A 19 -10.91 -14.99 10.28
C ASP A 19 -12.12 -14.12 9.92
N PHE A 20 -13.03 -14.63 9.08
CA PHE A 20 -14.29 -13.95 8.80
C PHE A 20 -15.16 -13.82 10.05
N LEU A 21 -15.36 -14.90 10.82
CA LEU A 21 -16.15 -14.85 12.06
C LEU A 21 -15.51 -13.96 13.12
N ARG A 22 -14.18 -13.84 13.14
CA ARG A 22 -13.45 -12.91 14.03
C ARG A 22 -13.73 -11.45 13.67
N LEU A 23 -13.72 -11.13 12.38
CA LEU A 23 -13.94 -9.77 11.87
C LEU A 23 -15.42 -9.38 11.76
N ALA A 24 -16.28 -10.35 11.46
CA ALA A 24 -17.71 -10.18 11.41
C ALA A 24 -18.17 -9.86 12.83
N TYR A 25 -18.53 -8.60 13.06
CA TYR A 25 -19.20 -8.24 14.30
C TYR A 25 -20.47 -9.08 14.44
N ALA A 26 -20.92 -9.30 15.68
CA ALA A 26 -22.29 -9.75 15.94
C ALA A 26 -23.29 -8.93 15.10
N ASN A 27 -23.00 -7.65 14.87
CA ASN A 27 -23.76 -6.71 14.04
C ASN A 27 -23.88 -7.11 12.56
N ASP A 28 -22.87 -7.73 11.94
CA ASP A 28 -22.96 -8.18 10.54
C ASP A 28 -23.74 -9.50 10.44
N LEU A 29 -23.62 -10.37 11.45
CA LEU A 29 -24.47 -11.55 11.60
C LEU A 29 -25.92 -11.17 11.92
N LEU A 30 -26.13 -10.18 12.78
CA LEU A 30 -27.42 -9.59 13.12
C LEU A 30 -28.00 -8.87 11.90
N SER A 31 -27.22 -8.13 11.12
CA SER A 31 -27.71 -7.51 9.88
C SER A 31 -28.19 -8.55 8.85
N ARG A 32 -27.45 -9.67 8.72
CA ARG A 32 -27.88 -10.81 7.88
C ARG A 32 -29.08 -11.53 8.46
N LEU A 33 -29.11 -11.77 9.78
CA LEU A 33 -30.24 -12.37 10.49
C LEU A 33 -31.49 -11.50 10.37
N GLY A 34 -31.36 -10.19 10.57
CA GLY A 34 -32.40 -9.19 10.37
C GLY A 34 -32.89 -9.19 8.93
N THR A 35 -31.99 -9.30 7.95
CA THR A 35 -32.38 -9.45 6.53
C THR A 35 -33.11 -10.76 6.25
N LEU A 36 -32.73 -11.86 6.89
CA LEU A 36 -33.43 -13.14 6.79
C LEU A 36 -34.81 -13.10 7.46
N ILE A 37 -34.91 -12.50 8.64
CA ILE A 37 -36.16 -12.29 9.38
C ILE A 37 -37.10 -11.39 8.57
N MET A 38 -36.59 -10.30 7.98
CA MET A 38 -37.35 -9.42 7.08
C MET A 38 -37.81 -10.16 5.82
N ARG A 39 -36.99 -11.05 5.24
CA ARG A 39 -37.40 -11.89 4.09
C ARG A 39 -38.40 -12.98 4.47
N ALA A 40 -38.36 -13.45 5.71
CA ALA A 40 -39.30 -14.45 6.23
C ALA A 40 -40.64 -13.82 6.66
N SER A 41 -40.67 -12.53 7.01
CA SER A 41 -41.87 -11.81 7.46
C SER A 41 -43.07 -11.98 6.52
N PRO A 42 -42.96 -11.76 5.18
CA PRO A 42 -44.11 -11.96 4.28
C PRO A 42 -44.63 -13.40 4.30
N LYS A 43 -43.73 -14.39 4.33
CA LYS A 43 -44.11 -15.80 4.38
C LYS A 43 -44.84 -16.13 5.69
N ALA A 44 -44.35 -15.64 6.82
CA ALA A 44 -44.99 -15.80 8.11
C ALA A 44 -46.38 -15.15 8.14
N THR A 45 -46.53 -13.93 7.58
CA THR A 45 -47.84 -13.27 7.45
C THR A 45 -48.83 -14.10 6.66
N PHE A 46 -48.44 -14.65 5.51
CA PHE A 46 -49.31 -15.49 4.69
C PHE A 46 -49.71 -16.79 5.40
N TRP A 47 -48.76 -17.45 6.07
CA TRP A 47 -49.05 -18.66 6.85
C TRP A 47 -49.99 -18.39 8.02
N THR A 48 -49.74 -17.33 8.79
CA THR A 48 -50.62 -16.92 9.90
C THR A 48 -52.00 -16.53 9.38
N ALA A 49 -52.10 -15.83 8.24
CA ALA A 49 -53.38 -15.51 7.62
C ALA A 49 -54.16 -16.76 7.19
N GLY A 50 -53.47 -17.77 6.64
CA GLY A 50 -54.09 -19.05 6.26
C GLY A 50 -54.63 -19.82 7.47
N ILE A 51 -53.82 -19.98 8.52
CA ILE A 51 -54.21 -20.66 9.77
C ILE A 51 -55.39 -19.93 10.43
N MET A 52 -55.31 -18.61 10.51
CA MET A 52 -56.33 -17.78 11.13
C MET A 52 -57.64 -17.75 10.34
N SER A 53 -57.57 -17.71 9.00
CA SER A 53 -58.75 -17.80 8.14
C SER A 53 -59.42 -19.16 8.24
N SER A 54 -58.64 -20.24 8.35
CA SER A 54 -59.16 -21.59 8.59
C SER A 54 -59.82 -21.71 9.96
N GLY A 55 -59.21 -21.18 11.01
CA GLY A 55 -59.82 -21.17 12.34
C GLY A 55 -61.04 -20.25 12.45
N TYR A 56 -61.11 -19.16 11.68
CA TYR A 56 -62.30 -18.31 11.58
C TYR A 56 -63.47 -19.05 10.90
N LEU A 57 -63.18 -19.80 9.83
CA LEU A 57 -64.17 -20.65 9.17
C LEU A 57 -64.64 -21.79 10.09
N SER A 58 -63.73 -22.40 10.85
CA SER A 58 -64.04 -23.41 11.88
C SER A 58 -65.01 -22.85 12.95
N ASN A 59 -64.75 -21.63 13.43
CA ASN A 59 -65.61 -20.93 14.39
C ASN A 59 -67.04 -20.71 13.83
N ARG A 60 -67.16 -20.35 12.56
CA ARG A 60 -68.46 -20.21 11.88
C ARG A 60 -69.22 -21.53 11.72
N LEU A 61 -68.53 -22.66 11.78
CA LEU A 61 -69.12 -24.00 11.72
C LEU A 61 -69.45 -24.56 13.12
N GLY A 62 -69.33 -23.77 14.18
CA GLY A 62 -69.66 -24.16 15.56
C GLY A 62 -68.57 -24.99 16.26
N LEU A 63 -67.37 -25.04 15.69
CA LEU A 63 -66.18 -25.67 16.30
C LEU A 63 -65.32 -24.61 17.00
N PRO A 64 -64.43 -24.98 17.93
CA PRO A 64 -63.48 -24.04 18.52
C PRO A 64 -62.64 -23.36 17.43
N GLY A 65 -62.56 -22.03 17.45
CA GLY A 65 -61.85 -21.26 16.42
C GLY A 65 -61.65 -19.79 16.79
N PHE A 66 -61.08 -19.02 15.86
CA PHE A 66 -60.69 -17.63 16.09
C PHE A 66 -61.82 -16.64 15.77
N SER A 67 -61.86 -15.52 16.48
CA SER A 67 -62.74 -14.39 16.16
C SER A 67 -62.29 -13.69 14.88
N GLY A 68 -63.21 -12.98 14.21
CA GLY A 68 -62.88 -12.23 12.99
C GLY A 68 -61.82 -11.15 13.20
N LEU A 69 -61.77 -10.58 14.41
CA LEU A 69 -60.79 -9.57 14.78
C LEU A 69 -59.41 -10.20 15.00
N GLU A 70 -59.33 -11.35 15.67
CA GLU A 70 -58.08 -12.11 15.82
C GLU A 70 -57.53 -12.57 14.47
N ALA A 71 -58.42 -12.99 13.55
CA ALA A 71 -58.01 -13.46 12.24
C ALA A 71 -57.41 -12.36 11.35
N LEU A 72 -57.80 -11.11 11.58
CA LEU A 72 -57.30 -9.94 10.87
C LEU A 72 -56.04 -9.35 11.53
N VAL A 73 -56.01 -9.30 12.86
CA VAL A 73 -54.94 -8.64 13.63
C VAL A 73 -53.70 -9.53 13.75
N ALA A 74 -53.85 -10.84 13.96
CA ALA A 74 -52.71 -11.72 14.21
C ALA A 74 -51.69 -11.79 13.04
N PRO A 75 -52.09 -11.85 11.75
CA PRO A 75 -51.13 -11.80 10.64
C PRO A 75 -50.35 -10.49 10.56
N VAL A 76 -50.99 -9.37 10.92
CA VAL A 76 -50.36 -8.03 10.95
C VAL A 76 -49.39 -7.92 12.12
N VAL A 77 -49.75 -8.43 13.30
CA VAL A 77 -48.87 -8.43 14.48
C VAL A 77 -47.67 -9.36 14.28
N VAL A 78 -47.87 -10.56 13.74
CA VAL A 78 -46.77 -11.51 13.47
C VAL A 78 -45.88 -10.99 12.34
N GLY A 79 -46.47 -10.54 11.24
CA GLY A 79 -45.75 -10.00 10.08
C GLY A 79 -44.99 -8.72 10.39
N GLY A 80 -45.70 -7.74 10.95
CA GLY A 80 -45.17 -6.45 11.36
C GLY A 80 -44.19 -6.56 12.52
N GLY A 81 -44.43 -7.47 13.48
CA GLY A 81 -43.51 -7.76 14.57
C GLY A 81 -42.19 -8.35 14.08
N LEU A 82 -42.23 -9.33 13.18
CA LEU A 82 -41.02 -9.89 12.56
C LEU A 82 -40.29 -8.84 11.70
N LEU A 83 -41.02 -8.00 10.96
CA LEU A 83 -40.42 -6.93 10.16
C LEU A 83 -39.75 -5.86 11.05
N GLY A 84 -40.43 -5.42 12.12
CA GLY A 84 -39.91 -4.48 13.10
C GLY A 84 -38.71 -5.03 13.86
N LEU A 85 -38.78 -6.28 14.32
CA LEU A 85 -37.65 -6.97 14.96
C LEU A 85 -36.48 -7.13 13.99
N GLY A 86 -36.73 -7.52 12.74
CA GLY A 86 -35.71 -7.65 11.71
C GLY A 86 -35.02 -6.31 11.39
N MET A 87 -35.78 -5.21 11.35
CA MET A 87 -35.23 -3.86 11.22
C MET A 87 -34.41 -3.45 12.46
N ALA A 88 -34.93 -3.64 13.67
CA ALA A 88 -34.22 -3.29 14.90
C ALA A 88 -32.88 -4.05 15.02
N ILE A 89 -32.90 -5.37 14.77
CA ILE A 89 -31.73 -6.24 14.73
C ILE A 89 -30.71 -5.80 13.66
N ARG A 90 -31.18 -5.27 12.52
CA ARG A 90 -30.31 -4.78 11.45
C ARG A 90 -29.71 -3.40 11.74
N PHE A 91 -30.52 -2.46 12.23
CA PHE A 91 -30.16 -1.04 12.26
C PHE A 91 -29.51 -0.62 13.57
N VAL A 92 -29.97 -1.09 14.74
CA VAL A 92 -29.40 -0.69 16.03
C VAL A 92 -27.90 -0.99 16.12
N PRO A 93 -27.43 -2.19 15.73
CA PRO A 93 -26.01 -2.49 15.82
C PRO A 93 -25.18 -1.76 14.74
N ALA A 94 -25.77 -1.47 13.58
CA ALA A 94 -25.13 -0.66 12.55
C ALA A 94 -24.89 0.77 13.05
N VAL A 95 -25.91 1.40 13.65
CA VAL A 95 -25.82 2.75 14.24
C VAL A 95 -24.81 2.80 15.38
N LEU A 96 -24.81 1.81 16.28
CA LEU A 96 -23.83 1.74 17.37
C LEU A 96 -22.39 1.58 16.84
N SER A 97 -22.16 0.73 15.85
CA SER A 97 -20.82 0.59 15.25
C SER A 97 -20.41 1.86 14.48
N ALA A 98 -21.35 2.54 13.84
CA ALA A 98 -21.09 3.80 13.15
C ALA A 98 -20.66 4.88 14.15
N LYS A 99 -21.35 4.98 15.30
CA LYS A 99 -20.97 5.89 16.38
C LYS A 99 -19.50 5.72 16.79
N TRP A 100 -19.06 4.49 17.04
CA TRP A 100 -17.69 4.23 17.49
C TRP A 100 -16.65 4.51 16.42
N VAL A 101 -16.95 4.20 15.17
CA VAL A 101 -16.09 4.59 14.05
C VAL A 101 -15.97 6.11 13.95
N THR A 102 -17.10 6.83 14.06
CA THR A 102 -17.09 8.30 14.06
C THR A 102 -16.32 8.87 15.24
N VAL A 103 -16.41 8.25 16.43
CA VAL A 103 -15.57 8.65 17.58
C VAL A 103 -14.10 8.46 17.26
N ALA A 104 -13.69 7.32 16.70
CA ALA A 104 -12.29 7.12 16.34
C ALA A 104 -11.80 8.11 15.27
N GLU A 105 -12.59 8.33 14.22
CA GLU A 105 -12.31 9.32 13.17
C GLU A 105 -12.24 10.75 13.74
N ALA A 106 -13.12 11.12 14.67
CA ALA A 106 -13.10 12.41 15.35
C ALA A 106 -11.98 12.54 16.41
N CYS A 107 -11.42 11.43 16.85
CA CYS A 107 -10.28 11.35 17.77
C CYS A 107 -9.03 10.89 17.01
N ASP A 108 -8.73 11.53 15.87
CA ASP A 108 -7.44 11.48 15.19
C ASP A 108 -7.05 10.15 14.54
N LEU A 109 -8.00 9.25 14.23
CA LEU A 109 -7.68 8.03 13.47
C LEU A 109 -7.16 8.36 12.06
N ASN A 110 -7.70 9.39 11.42
CA ASN A 110 -7.21 9.88 10.13
C ASN A 110 -5.78 10.44 10.23
N LEU A 111 -5.40 11.00 11.39
CA LEU A 111 -4.04 11.50 11.66
C LEU A 111 -3.02 10.39 11.91
N MET A 112 -3.38 9.11 11.72
CA MET A 112 -2.38 8.04 11.58
C MET A 112 -1.52 8.20 10.32
N GLU A 113 -1.84 9.14 9.43
CA GLU A 113 -0.93 9.59 8.37
C GLU A 113 0.35 10.20 8.95
N ASP A 114 0.30 10.86 10.11
CA ASP A 114 1.47 11.49 10.71
C ASP A 114 2.48 10.46 11.21
N TYR A 115 2.00 9.30 11.66
CA TYR A 115 2.87 8.16 11.95
C TYR A 115 3.55 7.63 10.69
N ARG A 116 2.85 7.62 9.54
CA ARG A 116 3.49 7.26 8.26
C ARG A 116 4.51 8.32 7.84
N LYS A 117 4.22 9.60 8.06
CA LYS A 117 5.17 10.70 7.81
C LYS A 117 6.39 10.61 8.71
N SER A 118 6.26 10.14 9.96
CA SER A 118 7.43 9.92 10.84
C SER A 118 8.37 8.83 10.31
N GLN A 119 7.93 7.99 9.37
CA GLN A 119 8.73 6.96 8.71
C GLN A 119 9.38 7.44 7.40
N ILE A 120 9.20 8.71 7.01
CA ILE A 120 9.76 9.27 5.77
C ILE A 120 11.25 8.94 5.58
N PRO A 121 12.14 9.09 6.58
CA PRO A 121 13.55 8.77 6.39
C PRO A 121 13.78 7.31 5.98
N ALA A 122 13.08 6.36 6.58
CA ALA A 122 13.21 4.94 6.25
C ALA A 122 12.63 4.63 4.86
N HIS A 123 11.48 5.22 4.52
CA HIS A 123 10.89 5.09 3.19
C HIS A 123 11.79 5.64 2.10
N LEU A 124 12.33 6.86 2.27
CA LEU A 124 13.22 7.48 1.30
C LEU A 124 14.50 6.66 1.10
N ASN A 125 15.08 6.09 2.16
CA ASN A 125 16.19 5.15 2.02
C ASN A 125 15.83 3.94 1.15
N ALA A 126 14.68 3.31 1.39
CA ALA A 126 14.22 2.21 0.56
C ALA A 126 13.95 2.62 -0.90
N LEU A 127 13.43 3.83 -1.13
CA LEU A 127 13.23 4.39 -2.47
C LEU A 127 14.56 4.68 -3.17
N TRP A 128 15.55 5.20 -2.45
CA TRP A 128 16.91 5.33 -2.98
C TRP A 128 17.44 3.97 -3.43
N ASP A 129 17.43 2.99 -2.52
CA ASP A 129 18.03 1.69 -2.76
C ASP A 129 17.38 0.92 -3.93
N LYS A 130 16.05 1.05 -4.10
CA LYS A 130 15.29 0.25 -5.06
C LYS A 130 14.85 0.99 -6.31
N VAL A 131 14.90 2.32 -6.31
CA VAL A 131 14.42 3.15 -7.43
C VAL A 131 15.51 4.09 -7.92
N PHE A 132 15.97 5.02 -7.08
CA PHE A 132 16.76 6.17 -7.54
C PHE A 132 18.26 5.91 -7.69
N PHE A 133 18.82 4.94 -6.99
CA PHE A 133 20.25 4.59 -7.12
C PHE A 133 20.63 4.27 -8.57
N TYR A 134 19.81 3.51 -9.30
CA TYR A 134 20.11 3.15 -10.70
C TYR A 134 19.98 4.31 -11.66
N GLU A 135 19.07 5.23 -11.37
CA GLU A 135 18.88 6.44 -12.17
C GLU A 135 20.10 7.36 -12.01
N SER A 136 20.59 7.48 -10.78
CA SER A 136 21.87 8.14 -10.50
C SER A 136 23.06 7.41 -11.15
N ALA A 137 23.15 6.08 -11.03
CA ALA A 137 24.27 5.29 -11.57
C ALA A 137 24.37 5.31 -13.11
N ILE A 138 23.28 5.61 -13.81
CA ILE A 138 23.27 5.77 -15.26
C ILE A 138 23.76 7.15 -15.70
N ARG A 139 23.48 8.17 -14.88
CA ARG A 139 23.75 9.57 -15.21
C ARG A 139 25.13 10.02 -14.75
N TYR A 140 25.63 9.41 -13.67
CA TYR A 140 26.80 9.90 -12.94
C TYR A 140 27.81 8.79 -12.69
N SER A 141 29.08 9.15 -12.82
CA SER A 141 30.19 8.30 -12.45
C SER A 141 30.26 8.07 -10.94
N PRO A 142 30.87 6.97 -10.46
CA PRO A 142 31.08 6.76 -9.02
C PRO A 142 31.81 7.92 -8.33
N GLN A 143 32.75 8.57 -9.03
CA GLN A 143 33.50 9.72 -8.51
C GLN A 143 32.60 10.93 -8.27
N GLU A 144 31.70 11.25 -9.21
CA GLU A 144 30.75 12.37 -9.05
C GLU A 144 29.77 12.13 -7.90
N ARG A 145 29.32 10.88 -7.71
CA ARG A 145 28.42 10.53 -6.60
C ARG A 145 29.13 10.63 -5.25
N GLN A 146 30.38 10.17 -5.17
CA GLN A 146 31.20 10.30 -3.97
C GLN A 146 31.53 11.76 -3.67
N ALA A 147 31.77 12.58 -4.70
CA ALA A 147 32.03 14.00 -4.54
C ALA A 147 30.83 14.73 -3.94
N GLU A 148 29.61 14.51 -4.45
CA GLU A 148 28.41 15.12 -3.88
C GLU A 148 28.14 14.61 -2.45
N GLN A 149 28.33 13.31 -2.20
CA GLN A 149 28.22 12.75 -0.85
C GLN A 149 29.17 13.44 0.14
N GLN A 150 30.43 13.66 -0.27
CA GLN A 150 31.40 14.35 0.57
C GLN A 150 31.02 15.82 0.77
N GLU A 151 30.60 16.51 -0.28
CA GLU A 151 30.14 17.90 -0.21
C GLU A 151 28.98 18.07 0.78
N VAL A 152 27.98 17.18 0.72
CA VAL A 152 26.85 17.20 1.64
C VAL A 152 27.28 16.95 3.08
N ARG A 153 28.21 16.01 3.31
CA ARG A 153 28.76 15.76 4.65
C ARG A 153 29.54 16.95 5.18
N ASP A 154 30.36 17.57 4.36
CA ASP A 154 31.15 18.75 4.73
C ASP A 154 30.23 19.92 5.09
N LEU A 155 29.13 20.11 4.34
CA LEU A 155 28.10 21.11 4.63
C LEU A 155 27.37 20.81 5.94
N HIS A 156 26.98 19.55 6.17
CA HIS A 156 26.37 19.12 7.42
C HIS A 156 27.28 19.42 8.62
N ASP A 157 28.55 19.00 8.55
CA ASP A 157 29.54 19.26 9.60
C ASP A 157 29.87 20.73 9.77
N TYR A 158 29.81 21.53 8.71
CA TYR A 158 29.91 22.97 8.79
C TYR A 158 28.74 23.57 9.59
N ILE A 159 27.49 23.26 9.23
CA ILE A 159 26.29 23.78 9.91
C ILE A 159 26.27 23.35 11.37
N ARG A 160 26.56 22.08 11.64
CA ARG A 160 26.66 21.54 13.00
C ARG A 160 27.68 22.30 13.85
N ARG A 161 28.85 22.60 13.29
CA ARG A 161 29.86 23.44 13.97
C ARG A 161 29.40 24.89 14.19
N GLN A 162 28.58 25.43 13.30
CA GLN A 162 27.98 26.76 13.52
C GLN A 162 26.95 26.74 14.64
N ILE A 163 26.12 25.69 14.72
CA ILE A 163 25.12 25.54 15.78
C ILE A 163 25.81 25.35 17.14
N SER A 164 26.91 24.59 17.21
CA SER A 164 27.58 24.28 18.47
C SER A 164 28.23 25.48 19.17
N VAL A 165 28.46 26.58 18.44
CA VAL A 165 28.98 27.85 19.00
C VAL A 165 27.88 28.85 19.33
N TRP A 166 26.60 28.50 19.12
CA TRP A 166 25.49 29.37 19.52
C TRP A 166 25.40 29.50 21.04
N ASP A 167 24.83 30.62 21.47
CA ASP A 167 24.64 30.91 22.89
C ASP A 167 23.76 29.83 23.56
N ARG A 168 24.11 29.46 24.80
CA ARG A 168 23.41 28.39 25.54
C ARG A 168 21.96 28.72 25.80
N ASP A 169 21.61 29.99 25.97
CA ASP A 169 20.22 30.40 26.17
C ASP A 169 19.41 30.21 24.88
N VAL A 170 20.04 30.43 23.71
CA VAL A 170 19.41 30.16 22.40
C VAL A 170 19.17 28.67 22.21
N LEU A 171 20.20 27.84 22.43
CA LEU A 171 20.08 26.39 22.31
C LEU A 171 19.02 25.83 23.27
N THR A 172 18.95 26.37 24.49
CA THR A 172 17.94 25.97 25.49
C THR A 172 16.53 26.38 25.04
N ARG A 173 16.34 27.57 24.50
CA ARG A 173 15.04 28.04 23.99
C ARG A 173 14.56 27.28 22.75
N LEU A 174 15.49 26.77 21.94
CA LEU A 174 15.21 25.92 20.79
C LEU A 174 15.11 24.44 21.17
N GLU A 175 15.23 24.09 22.45
CA GLU A 175 15.20 22.72 22.97
C GLU A 175 16.27 21.81 22.33
N VAL A 176 17.42 22.38 21.96
CA VAL A 176 18.55 21.65 21.37
C VAL A 176 19.49 21.16 22.46
N GLY A 177 19.28 19.91 22.90
CA GLY A 177 20.03 19.23 23.94
C GLY A 177 21.08 18.25 23.39
N GLY A 178 22.33 18.68 23.30
CA GLY A 178 23.45 17.79 22.96
C GLY A 178 23.60 17.53 21.46
N GLN A 179 24.36 16.48 21.10
CA GLN A 179 24.80 16.27 19.72
C GLN A 179 23.68 15.82 18.76
N ALA A 180 22.77 14.95 19.23
CA ALA A 180 21.69 14.42 18.38
C ALA A 180 20.72 15.53 17.92
N ASP A 181 20.38 16.46 18.81
CA ASP A 181 19.50 17.58 18.48
C ASP A 181 20.21 18.60 17.57
N GLN A 182 21.53 18.78 17.74
CA GLN A 182 22.34 19.59 16.84
C GLN A 182 22.40 19.00 15.43
N ASP A 183 22.53 17.68 15.31
CA ASP A 183 22.49 16.97 14.03
C ASP A 183 21.12 17.09 13.37
N ALA A 184 20.04 16.92 14.15
CA ALA A 184 18.67 17.09 13.66
C ALA A 184 18.43 18.53 13.15
N LEU A 185 18.89 19.55 13.89
CA LEU A 185 18.79 20.94 13.47
C LEU A 185 19.65 21.22 12.22
N ALA A 186 20.86 20.68 12.14
CA ALA A 186 21.70 20.81 10.96
C ALA A 186 21.04 20.21 9.72
N MET A 187 20.43 19.02 9.86
CA MET A 187 19.67 18.39 8.79
C MET A 187 18.44 19.21 8.39
N ALA A 188 17.70 19.77 9.36
CA ALA A 188 16.56 20.64 9.08
C ALA A 188 16.98 21.85 8.23
N VAL A 189 18.08 22.52 8.57
CA VAL A 189 18.64 23.63 7.80
C VAL A 189 19.05 23.21 6.38
N LEU A 190 19.70 22.05 6.23
CA LEU A 190 20.06 21.54 4.90
C LEU A 190 18.85 21.28 4.02
N CYS A 191 17.73 20.83 4.61
CA CYS A 191 16.50 20.53 3.89
C CYS A 191 15.67 21.78 3.52
N GLU A 192 16.14 23.00 3.83
CA GLU A 192 15.49 24.25 3.38
C GLU A 192 15.76 24.55 1.90
N ARG A 193 16.65 23.78 1.25
CA ARG A 193 16.90 23.92 -0.19
C ARG A 193 17.26 22.59 -0.82
N ALA A 194 16.83 22.39 -2.07
CA ALA A 194 17.34 21.30 -2.90
C ALA A 194 18.83 21.52 -3.23
N ILE A 195 19.61 20.45 -3.25
CA ILE A 195 21.06 20.49 -3.55
C ILE A 195 21.30 20.71 -5.04
N GLY A 196 20.53 20.06 -5.91
CA GLY A 196 20.64 20.18 -7.36
C GLY A 196 19.31 20.40 -8.07
N HIS A 197 19.39 20.88 -9.32
CA HIS A 197 18.23 21.09 -10.20
C HIS A 197 18.01 19.96 -11.22
N ILE A 198 18.96 19.02 -11.34
CA ILE A 198 18.98 17.99 -12.38
C ILE A 198 19.24 16.63 -11.72
N GLN A 199 18.35 16.16 -10.85
CA GLN A 199 18.43 14.87 -10.14
C GLN A 199 19.72 14.62 -9.34
N GLU A 200 19.56 14.35 -8.06
CA GLU A 200 20.67 14.14 -7.11
C GLU A 200 21.57 12.94 -7.47
N LYS A 201 22.87 13.09 -7.22
CA LYS A 201 23.89 12.10 -7.57
C LYS A 201 24.08 11.05 -6.48
N SER A 202 23.90 11.42 -5.22
CA SER A 202 24.20 10.64 -4.03
C SER A 202 22.94 10.34 -3.20
N ARG A 203 23.06 9.40 -2.25
CA ARG A 203 21.96 9.07 -1.32
C ARG A 203 21.63 10.29 -0.47
N GLU A 204 22.64 10.91 0.12
CA GLU A 204 22.49 12.08 0.98
C GLU A 204 21.88 13.25 0.22
N GLY A 205 22.32 13.49 -1.02
CA GLY A 205 21.70 14.47 -1.92
C GLY A 205 20.22 14.21 -2.13
N PHE A 206 19.88 12.97 -2.51
CA PHE A 206 18.49 12.54 -2.70
C PHE A 206 17.63 12.70 -1.45
N LEU A 207 18.15 12.34 -0.27
CA LEU A 207 17.42 12.46 0.99
C LEU A 207 17.10 13.93 1.30
N ILE A 208 18.09 14.82 1.21
CA ILE A 208 17.91 16.25 1.49
C ILE A 208 16.93 16.88 0.50
N SER A 209 17.11 16.66 -0.80
CA SER A 209 16.19 17.22 -1.80
C SER A 209 14.79 16.62 -1.70
N SER A 210 14.65 15.36 -1.32
CA SER A 210 13.33 14.76 -1.06
C SER A 210 12.66 15.35 0.17
N LEU A 211 13.39 15.52 1.27
CA LEU A 211 12.88 16.14 2.50
C LEU A 211 12.47 17.60 2.25
N TYR A 212 13.30 18.37 1.52
CA TYR A 212 12.92 19.69 1.02
C TYR A 212 11.59 19.66 0.29
N ALA A 213 11.45 18.74 -0.67
CA ALA A 213 10.26 18.60 -1.50
C ALA A 213 9.00 18.26 -0.68
N LEU A 214 9.14 17.45 0.37
CA LEU A 214 8.05 16.99 1.23
C LEU A 214 7.67 18.01 2.31
N HIS A 215 8.64 18.81 2.79
CA HIS A 215 8.39 19.84 3.79
C HIS A 215 7.71 21.09 3.20
N HIS A 216 8.01 21.40 1.94
CA HIS A 216 7.47 22.60 1.30
C HIS A 216 6.16 22.31 0.57
N ALA A 217 5.14 23.12 0.84
CA ALA A 217 3.85 23.06 0.16
C ALA A 217 3.94 23.62 -1.28
N LEU A 218 4.69 22.94 -2.15
CA LEU A 218 4.88 23.32 -3.55
C LEU A 218 3.91 22.55 -4.45
N PRO A 219 3.40 23.17 -5.54
CA PRO A 219 2.72 22.42 -6.59
C PRO A 219 3.65 21.34 -7.17
N GLN A 220 3.11 20.14 -7.40
CA GLN A 220 3.87 18.98 -7.90
C GLN A 220 4.74 19.24 -9.14
N CYS A 221 4.27 20.09 -10.06
CA CYS A 221 5.05 20.46 -11.24
C CYS A 221 6.27 21.33 -10.90
N SER A 222 6.13 22.23 -9.93
CA SER A 222 7.21 23.10 -9.45
C SER A 222 8.21 22.32 -8.63
N GLN A 223 7.73 21.46 -7.74
CA GLN A 223 8.55 20.53 -6.97
C GLN A 223 9.43 19.66 -7.88
N ALA A 224 8.82 19.01 -8.88
CA ALA A 224 9.55 18.16 -9.82
C ALA A 224 10.58 18.93 -10.67
N HIS A 225 10.29 20.20 -10.99
CA HIS A 225 11.24 21.08 -11.64
C HIS A 225 12.42 21.44 -10.70
N THR A 226 12.15 21.67 -9.41
CA THR A 226 13.18 22.05 -8.45
C THR A 226 14.12 20.90 -8.10
N VAL A 227 13.61 19.70 -7.83
CA VAL A 227 14.42 18.55 -7.36
C VAL A 227 14.83 17.59 -8.48
N GLY A 228 14.23 17.73 -9.67
CA GLY A 228 14.53 16.89 -10.84
C GLY A 228 13.90 15.49 -10.83
N PHE A 229 13.06 15.15 -9.84
CA PHE A 229 12.31 13.89 -9.78
C PHE A 229 10.91 14.10 -9.17
N ARG A 230 10.04 13.11 -9.30
CA ARG A 230 8.62 13.19 -8.88
C ARG A 230 8.35 12.33 -7.66
N LEU A 231 7.86 12.94 -6.58
CA LEU A 231 7.42 12.26 -5.36
C LEU A 231 5.90 12.19 -5.20
N ASN A 232 5.13 12.65 -6.19
CA ASN A 232 3.67 12.70 -6.14
C ASN A 232 2.99 11.37 -5.74
N LEU A 233 3.52 10.23 -6.19
CA LEU A 233 2.98 8.91 -5.80
C LEU A 233 3.29 8.56 -4.34
N TYR A 234 4.44 9.01 -3.84
CA TYR A 234 4.88 8.78 -2.47
C TYR A 234 4.14 9.70 -1.49
N GLU A 235 3.94 10.97 -1.84
CA GLU A 235 3.11 11.89 -1.05
C GLU A 235 1.69 11.40 -0.90
N ASP A 236 1.06 10.99 -2.01
CA ASP A 236 -0.31 10.45 -1.97
C ASP A 236 -0.38 9.14 -1.16
N LEU A 237 0.71 8.37 -1.03
CA LEU A 237 0.79 7.27 -0.06
C LEU A 237 0.87 7.80 1.37
N CYS A 238 1.65 8.84 1.64
CA CYS A 238 1.80 9.45 2.97
C CYS A 238 0.49 10.05 3.49
N ASP A 239 -0.37 10.56 2.61
CA ASP A 239 -1.74 11.03 2.91
C ASP A 239 -2.72 9.89 3.31
N GLY A 240 -2.26 8.63 3.27
CA GLY A 240 -3.03 7.48 3.75
C GLY A 240 -2.69 7.16 5.21
N GLY A 241 -3.63 7.32 6.12
CA GLY A 241 -3.45 6.92 7.51
C GLY A 241 -3.47 5.41 7.73
N TYR A 242 -2.56 4.88 8.56
CA TYR A 242 -2.60 3.45 8.92
C TYR A 242 -3.93 3.07 9.58
N PHE A 243 -4.54 1.99 9.10
CA PHE A 243 -5.85 1.49 9.52
C PHE A 243 -7.04 2.43 9.28
N ASP A 244 -6.81 3.58 8.63
CA ASP A 244 -7.87 4.46 8.17
C ASP A 244 -8.52 3.90 6.89
N ARG A 245 -9.79 4.25 6.67
CA ARG A 245 -10.54 3.80 5.48
C ARG A 245 -10.07 4.46 4.19
N GLY A 246 -9.43 5.62 4.29
CA GLY A 246 -8.87 6.40 3.19
C GLY A 246 -7.59 5.81 2.60
N ASP A 247 -6.92 4.89 3.29
CA ASP A 247 -5.64 4.28 2.87
C ASP A 247 -5.80 3.24 1.74
N THR A 248 -6.36 3.69 0.64
CA THR A 248 -6.59 2.95 -0.61
C THR A 248 -5.81 3.56 -1.79
N LYS A 249 -4.90 4.48 -1.48
CA LYS A 249 -4.20 5.37 -2.40
C LYS A 249 -3.45 4.61 -3.49
N LEU A 250 -2.68 3.57 -3.14
CA LEU A 250 -1.98 2.76 -4.15
C LEU A 250 -2.93 2.04 -5.12
N ALA A 251 -4.07 1.56 -4.65
CA ALA A 251 -5.06 0.94 -5.53
C ALA A 251 -5.67 1.98 -6.50
N GLN A 252 -5.90 3.20 -6.00
CA GLN A 252 -6.37 4.34 -6.82
C GLN A 252 -5.30 4.75 -7.84
N GLN A 253 -4.04 4.86 -7.44
CA GLN A 253 -2.91 5.15 -8.33
C GLN A 253 -2.82 4.12 -9.45
N TYR A 254 -2.84 2.82 -9.13
CA TYR A 254 -2.75 1.75 -10.14
C TYR A 254 -3.90 1.81 -11.17
N ALA A 255 -5.09 2.21 -10.75
CA ALA A 255 -6.27 2.29 -11.60
C ALA A 255 -6.40 3.61 -12.38
N GLY A 256 -5.95 4.73 -11.80
CA GLY A 256 -6.27 6.08 -12.28
C GLY A 256 -5.07 6.92 -12.72
N ASN A 257 -3.83 6.55 -12.38
CA ASN A 257 -2.66 7.32 -12.78
C ASN A 257 -2.37 7.14 -14.29
N SER A 258 -2.24 8.25 -15.02
CA SER A 258 -2.05 8.24 -16.47
C SER A 258 -0.73 7.59 -16.91
N LEU A 259 0.35 7.78 -16.15
CA LEU A 259 1.65 7.16 -16.42
C LEU A 259 1.55 5.64 -16.27
N LEU A 260 0.91 5.15 -15.20
CA LEU A 260 0.70 3.70 -15.02
C LEU A 260 -0.24 3.13 -16.08
N ALA A 261 -1.26 3.87 -16.50
CA ALA A 261 -2.15 3.45 -17.59
C ALA A 261 -1.40 3.31 -18.93
N ASP A 262 -0.50 4.24 -19.24
CA ASP A 262 0.41 4.16 -20.39
C ASP A 262 1.32 2.94 -20.34
N VAL A 263 1.92 2.67 -19.17
CA VAL A 263 2.76 1.48 -18.93
C VAL A 263 1.94 0.21 -19.11
N GLN A 264 0.73 0.14 -18.55
CA GLN A 264 -0.17 -1.01 -18.72
C GLN A 264 -0.49 -1.27 -20.19
N LYS A 265 -0.79 -0.20 -20.95
CA LYS A 265 -1.06 -0.29 -22.39
C LYS A 265 0.18 -0.78 -23.15
N ALA A 266 1.35 -0.21 -22.86
CA ALA A 266 2.62 -0.56 -23.50
C ALA A 266 3.04 -2.01 -23.19
N ALA A 267 2.83 -2.48 -21.95
CA ALA A 267 3.08 -3.86 -21.53
C ALA A 267 2.02 -4.86 -22.04
N GLY A 268 1.01 -4.39 -22.79
CA GLY A 268 -0.02 -5.23 -23.38
C GLY A 268 -1.02 -5.82 -22.37
N LEU A 269 -1.26 -5.15 -21.23
CA LEU A 269 -2.35 -5.56 -20.35
C LEU A 269 -3.70 -5.34 -21.03
N THR A 270 -4.45 -6.42 -21.14
CA THR A 270 -5.75 -6.42 -21.79
C THR A 270 -6.88 -6.21 -20.78
N TRP A 271 -8.08 -5.87 -21.26
CA TRP A 271 -9.29 -5.85 -20.43
C TRP A 271 -9.56 -7.20 -19.77
N MET A 272 -9.19 -8.31 -20.42
CA MET A 272 -9.31 -9.66 -19.84
C MET A 272 -8.40 -9.85 -18.63
N ASP A 273 -7.21 -9.23 -18.63
CA ASP A 273 -6.31 -9.27 -17.47
C ASP A 273 -6.92 -8.48 -16.29
N ARG A 274 -7.51 -7.30 -16.57
CA ARG A 274 -8.24 -6.52 -15.57
C ARG A 274 -9.41 -7.31 -14.97
N LEU A 275 -10.17 -8.05 -15.79
CA LEU A 275 -11.23 -8.92 -15.28
C LEU A 275 -10.71 -10.08 -14.43
N LYS A 276 -9.53 -10.63 -14.73
CA LYS A 276 -8.90 -11.66 -13.89
C LYS A 276 -8.42 -11.10 -12.55
N GLN A 277 -8.02 -9.81 -12.52
CA GLN A 277 -7.60 -9.11 -11.31
C GLN A 277 -8.78 -8.68 -10.43
N LEU A 278 -9.96 -8.45 -11.01
CA LEU A 278 -11.14 -7.93 -10.31
C LEU A 278 -11.54 -8.73 -9.06
N PRO A 279 -11.63 -10.08 -9.06
CA PRO A 279 -12.00 -10.82 -7.85
C PRO A 279 -11.02 -10.62 -6.69
N ALA A 280 -9.71 -10.58 -6.98
CA ALA A 280 -8.69 -10.36 -5.97
C ALA A 280 -8.74 -8.93 -5.43
N SER A 281 -8.96 -7.93 -6.30
CA SER A 281 -9.14 -6.53 -5.91
C SER A 281 -10.38 -6.33 -5.02
N LEU A 282 -11.52 -6.92 -5.39
CA LEU A 282 -12.76 -6.83 -4.60
C LEU A 282 -12.62 -7.52 -3.24
N ALA A 283 -11.99 -8.70 -3.22
CA ALA A 283 -11.70 -9.40 -1.97
C ALA A 283 -10.80 -8.55 -1.07
N ALA A 284 -9.73 -7.96 -1.62
CA ALA A 284 -8.80 -7.10 -0.89
C ALA A 284 -9.50 -5.88 -0.27
N ARG A 285 -10.31 -5.16 -1.05
CA ARG A 285 -11.10 -4.02 -0.57
C ARG A 285 -12.08 -4.42 0.54
N TRP A 286 -12.68 -5.60 0.41
CA TRP A 286 -13.60 -6.10 1.42
C TRP A 286 -12.89 -6.47 2.73
N TRP A 287 -11.75 -7.17 2.67
CA TRP A 287 -10.94 -7.45 3.86
C TRP A 287 -10.42 -6.17 4.51
N PHE A 288 -9.94 -5.22 3.70
CA PHE A 288 -9.51 -3.92 4.16
C PHE A 288 -10.61 -3.18 4.93
N PHE A 289 -11.82 -3.13 4.35
CA PHE A 289 -12.99 -2.53 5.01
C PHE A 289 -13.31 -3.20 6.35
N LEU A 290 -13.30 -4.54 6.42
CA LEU A 290 -13.60 -5.26 7.66
C LEU A 290 -12.56 -5.00 8.75
N VAL A 291 -11.27 -5.04 8.40
CA VAL A 291 -10.17 -4.84 9.35
C VAL A 291 -10.15 -3.40 9.87
N THR A 292 -10.18 -2.41 8.98
CA THR A 292 -10.17 -0.98 9.34
C THR A 292 -11.39 -0.63 10.21
N ARG A 293 -12.59 -1.12 9.86
CA ARG A 293 -13.79 -0.95 10.68
C ARG A 293 -13.64 -1.59 12.06
N ARG A 294 -13.04 -2.79 12.15
CA ARG A 294 -12.84 -3.49 13.43
C ARG A 294 -11.88 -2.73 14.33
N ILE A 295 -10.78 -2.21 13.77
CA ILE A 295 -9.80 -1.39 14.50
C ILE A 295 -10.45 -0.08 14.94
N ALA A 296 -11.06 0.67 14.03
CA ALA A 296 -11.73 1.93 14.34
C ALA A 296 -12.79 1.78 15.45
N THR A 297 -13.61 0.73 15.39
CA THR A 297 -14.61 0.47 16.44
C THR A 297 -13.95 0.19 17.79
N GLY A 298 -12.90 -0.64 17.81
CA GLY A 298 -12.18 -0.98 19.04
C GLY A 298 -11.47 0.24 19.65
N VAL A 299 -10.79 1.04 18.82
CA VAL A 299 -10.12 2.27 19.25
C VAL A 299 -11.13 3.29 19.79
N GLY A 300 -12.23 3.55 19.07
CA GLY A 300 -13.25 4.49 19.54
C GLY A 300 -13.86 4.10 20.90
N GLN A 301 -14.01 2.79 21.15
CA GLN A 301 -14.44 2.28 22.46
C GLN A 301 -13.38 2.47 23.54
N ALA A 302 -12.11 2.20 23.24
CA ALA A 302 -11.01 2.36 24.18
C ALA A 302 -10.77 3.83 24.53
N VAL A 303 -10.79 4.73 23.53
CA VAL A 303 -10.74 6.18 23.71
C VAL A 303 -11.81 6.64 24.69
N GLN A 304 -13.09 6.34 24.44
CA GLN A 304 -14.17 6.77 25.34
C GLN A 304 -14.00 6.17 26.75
N ARG A 305 -13.59 4.90 26.85
CA ARG A 305 -13.40 4.23 28.14
C ARG A 305 -12.30 4.87 28.97
N LEU A 306 -11.12 5.09 28.39
CA LEU A 306 -9.97 5.67 29.11
C LEU A 306 -10.24 7.13 29.48
N ASN A 307 -10.78 7.92 28.55
CA ASN A 307 -11.21 9.30 28.83
C ASN A 307 -12.22 9.37 29.99
N SER A 308 -13.19 8.45 30.03
CA SER A 308 -14.15 8.37 31.14
C SER A 308 -13.51 7.89 32.45
N LYS A 309 -12.59 6.90 32.40
CA LYS A 309 -11.91 6.35 33.57
C LYS A 309 -11.01 7.38 34.25
N TYR A 310 -10.29 8.16 33.46
CA TYR A 310 -9.32 9.14 33.93
C TYR A 310 -9.86 10.58 34.01
N GLY A 311 -11.11 10.81 33.59
CA GLY A 311 -11.77 12.11 33.67
C GLY A 311 -11.13 13.16 32.76
N THR A 312 -10.77 12.78 31.53
CA THR A 312 -10.05 13.64 30.58
C THR A 312 -10.58 13.44 29.16
N ASP A 313 -10.05 14.20 28.21
CA ASP A 313 -10.31 14.14 26.76
C ASP A 313 -9.03 13.94 25.94
N VAL A 314 -7.87 13.79 26.60
CA VAL A 314 -6.56 13.73 25.93
C VAL A 314 -6.25 12.38 25.27
N PHE A 315 -6.89 11.28 25.68
CA PHE A 315 -6.67 9.99 25.01
C PHE A 315 -7.35 10.02 23.64
N ASN A 316 -6.59 9.81 22.58
CA ASN A 316 -7.06 9.75 21.20
C ASN A 316 -6.64 8.43 20.51
N SER A 317 -6.92 8.29 19.21
CA SER A 317 -6.58 7.07 18.46
C SER A 317 -5.08 6.81 18.38
N GLN A 318 -4.27 7.87 18.31
CA GLN A 318 -2.81 7.77 18.24
C GLN A 318 -2.21 7.17 19.52
N ALA A 319 -2.76 7.48 20.70
CA ALA A 319 -2.31 6.83 21.95
C ALA A 319 -2.34 5.29 21.86
N PHE A 320 -3.32 4.74 21.14
CA PHE A 320 -3.44 3.29 20.94
C PHE A 320 -2.70 2.77 19.72
N LEU A 321 -2.61 3.52 18.62
CA LEU A 321 -2.11 3.02 17.34
C LEU A 321 -0.71 3.51 16.96
N TRP A 322 -0.13 4.45 17.70
CA TRP A 322 1.23 4.94 17.52
C TRP A 322 2.17 4.25 18.52
N PRO A 323 3.13 3.42 18.06
CA PRO A 323 4.08 2.74 18.94
C PRO A 323 4.93 3.70 19.78
N GLY A 324 5.10 3.43 21.07
CA GLY A 324 5.88 4.27 21.99
C GLY A 324 5.05 5.32 22.74
N GLN A 325 3.78 5.54 22.37
CA GLN A 325 2.91 6.46 23.14
C GLN A 325 2.65 6.00 24.57
N GLU A 326 2.79 4.71 24.85
CA GLU A 326 2.70 4.14 26.20
C GLU A 326 3.81 4.64 27.15
N THR A 327 4.89 5.23 26.63
CA THR A 327 5.97 5.83 27.43
C THR A 327 5.99 7.36 27.31
N ALA A 328 4.94 7.97 26.77
CA ALA A 328 4.91 9.41 26.58
C ALA A 328 4.81 10.16 27.93
N PRO A 329 5.57 11.25 28.14
CA PRO A 329 5.60 11.96 29.42
C PRO A 329 4.25 12.48 29.91
N TRP A 330 3.32 12.78 29.00
CA TRP A 330 1.98 13.25 29.36
C TRP A 330 1.15 12.20 30.12
N LEU A 331 1.52 10.91 30.03
CA LEU A 331 0.87 9.83 30.79
C LEU A 331 1.20 9.87 32.28
N ASP A 332 2.24 10.59 32.71
CA ASP A 332 2.59 10.73 34.13
C ASP A 332 1.46 11.38 34.95
N ALA A 333 0.58 12.14 34.29
CA ALA A 333 -0.63 12.70 34.90
C ALA A 333 -1.73 11.66 35.18
N PHE A 334 -1.63 10.45 34.62
CA PHE A 334 -2.65 9.41 34.67
C PHE A 334 -2.06 8.05 35.11
N PRO A 335 -1.83 7.83 36.42
CA PRO A 335 -1.20 6.61 36.91
C PRO A 335 -1.92 5.33 36.43
N GLY A 336 -1.15 4.38 35.89
CA GLY A 336 -1.64 3.11 35.35
C GLY A 336 -2.23 3.16 33.94
N SER A 337 -2.32 4.35 33.32
CA SER A 337 -2.88 4.48 31.97
C SER A 337 -2.04 3.80 30.88
N ALA A 338 -0.73 3.72 31.04
CA ALA A 338 0.16 3.02 30.12
C ALA A 338 -0.19 1.52 29.97
N ASP A 339 -0.44 0.83 31.09
CA ASP A 339 -0.84 -0.59 31.09
C ASP A 339 -2.23 -0.80 30.47
N ASP A 340 -3.16 0.11 30.73
CA ASP A 340 -4.48 0.11 30.10
C ASP A 340 -4.36 0.27 28.57
N ILE A 341 -3.57 1.24 28.11
CA ILE A 341 -3.31 1.48 26.68
C ILE A 341 -2.77 0.21 26.04
N LEU A 342 -1.73 -0.40 26.62
CA LEU A 342 -1.10 -1.61 26.09
C LEU A 342 -2.08 -2.79 26.04
N THR A 343 -2.92 -2.94 27.06
CA THR A 343 -3.93 -4.00 27.14
C THR A 343 -5.00 -3.83 26.07
N GLU A 344 -5.57 -2.63 25.95
CA GLU A 344 -6.60 -2.33 24.95
C GLU A 344 -6.02 -2.41 23.53
N ARG A 345 -4.85 -1.83 23.28
CA ARG A 345 -4.13 -1.89 21.99
C ARG A 345 -3.97 -3.34 21.52
N ARG A 346 -3.41 -4.21 22.36
CA ARG A 346 -3.22 -5.64 22.05
C ARG A 346 -4.56 -6.31 21.77
N SER A 347 -5.59 -6.03 22.57
CA SER A 347 -6.94 -6.57 22.38
C SER A 347 -7.54 -6.16 21.04
N ILE A 348 -7.48 -4.88 20.69
CA ILE A 348 -8.00 -4.31 19.44
C ILE A 348 -7.31 -4.93 18.23
N VAL A 349 -5.98 -4.88 18.20
CA VAL A 349 -5.18 -5.36 17.07
C VAL A 349 -5.32 -6.87 16.92
N ARG A 350 -5.27 -7.65 18.01
CA ARG A 350 -5.45 -9.11 17.93
C ARG A 350 -6.86 -9.50 17.51
N ALA A 351 -7.88 -8.77 17.96
CA ALA A 351 -9.25 -8.98 17.50
C ALA A 351 -9.41 -8.69 16.01
N ALA A 352 -8.68 -7.73 15.44
CA ALA A 352 -8.74 -7.44 14.02
C ALA A 352 -7.87 -8.40 13.18
N LEU A 353 -6.62 -8.62 13.58
CA LEU A 353 -5.60 -9.25 12.73
C LEU A 353 -5.33 -10.72 13.08
N GLY A 354 -5.52 -11.16 14.33
CA GLY A 354 -5.30 -12.54 14.76
C GLY A 354 -4.71 -12.66 16.15
N ASN A 355 -4.65 -13.87 16.70
CA ASN A 355 -4.06 -14.06 18.04
C ASN A 355 -2.53 -14.17 18.01
N ASP A 356 -1.96 -14.42 16.83
CA ASP A 356 -0.53 -14.59 16.58
C ASP A 356 -0.11 -13.79 15.34
N TYR A 357 1.19 -13.48 15.25
CA TYR A 357 1.76 -12.65 14.19
C TYR A 357 1.61 -13.26 12.79
N ASP A 358 1.67 -14.59 12.66
CA ASP A 358 1.45 -15.27 11.38
C ASP A 358 0.02 -15.09 10.87
N SER A 359 -0.95 -15.16 11.76
CA SER A 359 -2.36 -14.88 11.45
C SER A 359 -2.59 -13.41 11.10
N ALA A 360 -1.87 -12.50 11.76
CA ALA A 360 -1.87 -11.08 11.41
C ALA A 360 -1.32 -10.84 10.00
N CYS A 361 -0.12 -11.38 9.71
CA CYS A 361 0.48 -11.35 8.39
C CYS A 361 -0.46 -11.92 7.32
N ALA A 362 -1.11 -13.05 7.60
CA ALA A 362 -2.04 -13.67 6.68
C ALA A 362 -3.28 -12.79 6.39
N THR A 363 -3.77 -12.04 7.40
CA THR A 363 -4.89 -11.10 7.26
C THR A 363 -4.47 -9.86 6.47
N LEU A 364 -3.30 -9.28 6.78
CA LEU A 364 -2.74 -8.13 6.06
C LEU A 364 -2.43 -8.46 4.60
N ASP A 365 -1.94 -9.67 4.32
CA ASP A 365 -1.75 -10.15 2.96
C ASP A 365 -3.08 -10.16 2.17
N ARG A 366 -4.22 -10.46 2.81
CA ARG A 366 -5.51 -10.39 2.10
C ARG A 366 -5.91 -8.96 1.76
N MET A 367 -5.46 -7.96 2.52
CA MET A 367 -5.75 -6.55 2.28
C MET A 367 -4.88 -5.96 1.16
N PHE A 368 -3.57 -6.27 1.16
CA PHE A 368 -2.62 -5.52 0.34
C PHE A 368 -1.86 -6.34 -0.70
N LEU A 369 -1.80 -7.67 -0.57
CA LEU A 369 -1.00 -8.50 -1.48
C LEU A 369 -1.46 -8.38 -2.93
N ALA A 370 -2.77 -8.22 -3.17
CA ALA A 370 -3.29 -8.04 -4.53
C ALA A 370 -2.68 -6.82 -5.22
N CYS A 371 -2.50 -5.70 -4.51
CA CYS A 371 -1.87 -4.51 -5.07
C CYS A 371 -0.40 -4.77 -5.43
N PHE A 372 0.34 -5.42 -4.53
CA PHE A 372 1.71 -5.86 -4.78
C PHE A 372 1.81 -6.82 -5.97
N GLU A 373 0.91 -7.80 -6.09
CA GLU A 373 0.89 -8.76 -7.19
C GLU A 373 0.65 -8.08 -8.53
N PHE A 374 -0.27 -7.11 -8.59
CA PHE A 374 -0.56 -6.38 -9.82
C PHE A 374 0.62 -5.50 -10.23
N ALA A 375 1.24 -4.78 -9.29
CA ALA A 375 2.43 -3.99 -9.55
C ALA A 375 3.62 -4.86 -9.95
N THR A 376 3.80 -6.03 -9.34
CA THR A 376 4.88 -6.98 -9.65
C THR A 376 4.72 -7.61 -11.03
N ASP A 377 3.50 -8.02 -11.40
CA ASP A 377 3.22 -8.54 -12.76
C ASP A 377 3.46 -7.43 -13.81
N LEU A 378 2.99 -6.21 -13.56
CA LEU A 378 3.22 -5.07 -14.44
C LEU A 378 4.72 -4.77 -14.61
N ARG A 379 5.47 -4.72 -13.50
CA ARG A 379 6.92 -4.48 -13.50
C ARG A 379 7.66 -5.59 -14.22
N ALA A 380 7.34 -6.87 -13.98
CA ALA A 380 7.97 -7.98 -14.69
C ALA A 380 7.74 -7.94 -16.22
N ARG A 381 6.57 -7.44 -16.66
CA ARG A 381 6.26 -7.30 -18.09
C ARG A 381 6.93 -6.11 -18.75
N TYR A 382 7.22 -5.04 -18.02
CA TYR A 382 7.74 -3.79 -18.57
C TYR A 382 9.24 -3.59 -18.34
N ASP A 383 9.75 -3.95 -17.15
CA ASP A 383 11.13 -3.73 -16.72
C ASP A 383 11.98 -5.01 -16.93
N PRO A 384 12.76 -5.11 -18.03
CA PRO A 384 13.63 -6.27 -18.23
C PRO A 384 14.75 -6.35 -17.19
N GLN A 385 15.17 -5.23 -16.57
CA GLN A 385 16.24 -5.21 -15.59
C GLN A 385 15.82 -5.86 -14.27
N TYR A 386 14.55 -5.70 -13.90
CA TYR A 386 13.93 -6.40 -12.77
C TYR A 386 13.88 -7.93 -12.96
N CYS A 387 13.89 -8.39 -14.21
CA CYS A 387 13.90 -9.80 -14.55
C CYS A 387 15.34 -10.33 -14.70
N ASP A 388 16.22 -9.60 -15.39
CA ASP A 388 17.58 -10.07 -15.65
C ASP A 388 18.48 -10.03 -14.40
N GLY A 389 18.11 -9.29 -13.35
CA GLY A 389 18.86 -9.17 -12.11
C GLY A 389 19.95 -8.10 -12.16
N SER A 390 20.02 -7.30 -13.22
CA SER A 390 20.97 -6.18 -13.36
C SER A 390 20.71 -5.03 -12.37
N LEU A 391 19.64 -5.13 -11.57
CA LEU A 391 19.39 -4.24 -10.46
C LEU A 391 20.06 -4.72 -9.17
N ASP A 392 20.56 -5.94 -9.04
CA ASP A 392 21.21 -6.32 -7.77
C ASP A 392 22.59 -5.63 -7.64
N TYR A 393 22.89 -5.03 -6.48
CA TYR A 393 24.19 -4.38 -6.23
C TYR A 393 24.58 -4.40 -4.74
N ILE A 394 25.84 -4.05 -4.46
CA ILE A 394 26.34 -3.83 -3.10
C ILE A 394 26.40 -2.32 -2.87
N ALA A 395 25.67 -1.83 -1.87
CA ALA A 395 25.64 -0.43 -1.51
C ALA A 395 27.03 0.01 -1.02
N GLN A 396 27.60 1.05 -1.65
CA GLN A 396 28.98 1.49 -1.37
C GLN A 396 29.14 2.11 0.02
N ASP A 397 28.07 2.70 0.52
CA ASP A 397 27.99 3.41 1.79
C ASP A 397 27.69 2.49 2.98
N THR A 398 26.83 1.49 2.81
CA THR A 398 26.45 0.56 3.90
C THR A 398 27.13 -0.81 3.81
N GLY A 399 27.65 -1.19 2.63
CA GLY A 399 28.16 -2.53 2.36
C GLY A 399 27.05 -3.60 2.22
N GLU A 400 25.77 -3.20 2.29
CA GLU A 400 24.66 -4.13 2.24
C GLU A 400 24.40 -4.62 0.80
N THR A 401 24.00 -5.89 0.69
CA THR A 401 23.56 -6.44 -0.60
C THR A 401 22.11 -6.05 -0.85
N ILE A 402 21.90 -5.17 -1.83
CA ILE A 402 20.57 -4.70 -2.24
C ILE A 402 20.03 -5.60 -3.36
N THR A 403 19.07 -6.47 -3.03
CA THR A 403 18.41 -7.35 -4.01
C THR A 403 17.13 -6.72 -4.57
N ASN A 404 17.07 -6.40 -5.85
CA ASN A 404 15.94 -5.73 -6.50
C ASN A 404 15.50 -6.49 -7.76
N ASN A 405 15.07 -7.73 -7.55
CA ASN A 405 14.70 -8.63 -8.63
C ASN A 405 13.44 -9.44 -8.29
N LEU A 406 12.76 -9.91 -9.34
CA LEU A 406 11.51 -10.65 -9.23
C LEU A 406 11.57 -11.85 -8.28
N GLN A 407 12.68 -12.60 -8.28
CA GLN A 407 12.78 -13.81 -7.46
C GLN A 407 12.92 -13.48 -5.98
N ALA A 408 13.70 -12.46 -5.64
CA ALA A 408 13.88 -11.99 -4.27
C ALA A 408 12.56 -11.51 -3.68
N ASP A 409 11.78 -10.74 -4.44
CA ASP A 409 10.48 -10.23 -3.97
C ASP A 409 9.46 -11.37 -3.75
N LEU A 410 9.42 -12.35 -4.66
CA LEU A 410 8.57 -13.54 -4.46
C LEU A 410 9.02 -14.39 -3.27
N LYS A 411 10.34 -14.52 -3.02
CA LYS A 411 10.85 -15.22 -1.84
C LYS A 411 10.50 -14.48 -0.55
N ARG A 412 10.74 -13.15 -0.50
CA ARG A 412 10.46 -12.27 0.64
C ARG A 412 9.01 -12.37 1.09
N HIS A 413 8.07 -12.40 0.16
CA HIS A 413 6.64 -12.48 0.46
C HIS A 413 6.09 -13.92 0.53
N GLY A 414 6.97 -14.93 0.65
CA GLY A 414 6.57 -16.31 0.93
C GLY A 414 5.73 -16.95 -0.16
N TYR A 415 6.08 -16.73 -1.43
CA TYR A 415 5.46 -17.44 -2.56
C TYR A 415 5.87 -18.90 -2.59
N ARG A 416 5.04 -19.74 -3.24
CA ARG A 416 5.33 -21.17 -3.38
C ARG A 416 6.59 -21.38 -4.21
N LEU A 417 7.33 -22.45 -3.88
CA LEU A 417 8.48 -22.90 -4.67
C LEU A 417 8.13 -23.01 -6.16
N ARG A 418 7.00 -23.63 -6.51
CA ARG A 418 6.53 -23.71 -7.91
C ARG A 418 6.41 -22.35 -8.60
N SER A 419 5.92 -21.32 -7.90
CA SER A 419 5.78 -19.98 -8.47
C SER A 419 7.12 -19.29 -8.63
N ILE A 420 8.05 -19.54 -7.69
CA ILE A 420 9.43 -19.09 -7.76
C ILE A 420 10.14 -19.78 -8.96
N GLU A 421 9.95 -21.08 -9.15
CA GLU A 421 10.48 -21.83 -10.31
C GLU A 421 9.88 -21.38 -11.65
N GLU A 422 8.59 -21.04 -11.67
CA GLU A 422 7.92 -20.43 -12.83
C GLU A 422 8.51 -19.04 -13.14
N ALA A 423 8.75 -18.22 -12.11
CA ALA A 423 9.43 -16.93 -12.23
C ALA A 423 10.87 -17.08 -12.70
N GLU A 424 11.60 -18.06 -12.20
CA GLU A 424 12.98 -18.35 -12.60
C GLU A 424 13.06 -18.73 -14.07
N ARG A 425 12.18 -19.62 -14.56
CA ARG A 425 12.10 -19.93 -15.99
C ARG A 425 11.76 -18.71 -16.84
N TYR A 426 10.88 -17.84 -16.35
CA TYR A 426 10.57 -16.57 -17.01
C TYR A 426 11.82 -15.67 -17.10
N VAL A 427 12.50 -15.46 -15.98
CA VAL A 427 13.75 -14.69 -15.85
C VAL A 427 14.84 -15.22 -16.79
N GLN A 428 15.08 -16.53 -16.81
CA GLN A 428 16.10 -17.14 -17.67
C GLN A 428 15.79 -16.99 -19.16
N ARG A 429 14.51 -16.93 -19.54
CA ARG A 429 14.13 -16.59 -20.92
C ARG A 429 14.42 -15.11 -21.21
N VAL A 430 14.04 -14.19 -20.33
CA VAL A 430 14.31 -12.76 -20.52
C VAL A 430 15.81 -12.49 -20.61
N ARG A 431 16.63 -13.09 -19.73
CA ARG A 431 18.10 -12.97 -19.79
C ARG A 431 18.67 -13.37 -21.14
N ARG A 432 18.27 -14.54 -21.67
CA ARG A 432 18.72 -15.00 -22.99
C ARG A 432 18.31 -14.04 -24.11
N GLU A 433 17.04 -13.64 -24.11
CA GLU A 433 16.53 -12.71 -25.12
C GLU A 433 17.23 -11.35 -25.08
N GLN A 434 17.57 -10.84 -23.89
CA GLN A 434 18.32 -9.59 -23.73
C GLN A 434 19.79 -9.75 -24.13
N ALA A 435 20.42 -10.88 -23.82
CA ALA A 435 21.79 -11.18 -24.25
C ALA A 435 21.89 -11.26 -25.78
N ASP A 436 20.93 -11.93 -26.44
CA ASP A 436 20.86 -12.01 -27.90
C ASP A 436 20.71 -10.62 -28.54
N LEU A 437 19.84 -9.78 -27.98
CA LEU A 437 19.68 -8.39 -28.41
C LEU A 437 20.99 -7.60 -28.29
N LEU A 438 21.65 -7.65 -27.13
CA LEU A 438 22.89 -6.93 -26.88
C LEU A 438 24.02 -7.39 -27.80
N GLY A 439 24.17 -8.71 -27.99
CA GLY A 439 25.15 -9.27 -28.94
C GLY A 439 24.92 -8.78 -30.36
N ARG A 440 23.65 -8.62 -30.78
CA ARG A 440 23.32 -8.07 -32.10
C ARG A 440 23.60 -6.57 -32.18
N LEU A 441 23.25 -5.79 -31.16
CA LEU A 441 23.50 -4.35 -31.13
C LEU A 441 25.00 -4.04 -31.16
N ALA A 442 25.83 -4.82 -30.47
CA ALA A 442 27.28 -4.67 -30.49
C ALA A 442 27.88 -4.77 -31.90
N GLY A 443 27.33 -5.64 -32.76
CA GLY A 443 27.81 -5.81 -34.12
C GLY A 443 27.32 -4.76 -35.12
N ILE A 444 26.21 -4.08 -34.86
CA ILE A 444 25.56 -3.18 -35.84
C ILE A 444 25.66 -1.72 -35.42
N ARG A 445 25.49 -1.41 -34.13
CA ARG A 445 25.46 -0.05 -33.58
C ARG A 445 26.17 0.00 -32.23
N PRO A 446 27.51 -0.16 -32.19
CA PRO A 446 28.27 -0.16 -30.94
C PRO A 446 28.09 1.14 -30.14
N ALA A 447 27.91 2.28 -30.81
CA ALA A 447 27.68 3.58 -30.15
C ALA A 447 26.44 3.60 -29.24
N LEU A 448 25.41 2.77 -29.50
CA LEU A 448 24.23 2.68 -28.62
C LEU A 448 24.55 2.00 -27.29
N LEU A 449 25.65 1.25 -27.19
CA LEU A 449 26.11 0.66 -25.93
C LEU A 449 26.75 1.71 -25.01
N GLU A 450 27.17 2.85 -25.57
CA GLU A 450 27.75 3.98 -24.84
C GLU A 450 26.70 4.99 -24.37
N ASP A 451 25.44 4.87 -24.82
CA ASP A 451 24.29 5.65 -24.32
C ASP A 451 23.36 4.76 -23.47
N PRO A 452 23.51 4.76 -22.13
CA PRO A 452 22.75 3.85 -21.28
C PRO A 452 21.25 4.13 -21.27
N LEU A 453 20.83 5.39 -21.50
CA LEU A 453 19.40 5.76 -21.52
C LEU A 453 18.74 5.26 -22.80
N ALA A 454 19.38 5.47 -23.97
CA ALA A 454 18.89 4.92 -25.23
C ALA A 454 18.89 3.39 -25.19
N LEU A 455 19.96 2.76 -24.68
CA LEU A 455 20.04 1.32 -24.55
C LEU A 455 18.91 0.76 -23.68
N ARG A 456 18.62 1.40 -22.54
CA ARG A 456 17.51 1.01 -21.67
C ARG A 456 16.17 1.10 -22.38
N ALA A 457 15.91 2.19 -23.12
CA ALA A 457 14.67 2.34 -23.89
C ALA A 457 14.50 1.21 -24.92
N ILE A 458 15.58 0.86 -25.63
CA ILE A 458 15.62 -0.24 -26.60
C ILE A 458 15.36 -1.59 -25.90
N LYS A 459 16.02 -1.86 -24.76
CA LYS A 459 15.80 -3.08 -23.96
C LYS A 459 14.34 -3.23 -23.54
N ILE A 460 13.71 -2.15 -23.08
CA ILE A 460 12.29 -2.12 -22.69
C ILE A 460 11.39 -2.37 -23.89
N ALA A 461 11.58 -1.61 -24.98
CA ALA A 461 10.79 -1.74 -26.19
C ALA A 461 10.86 -3.16 -26.77
N PHE A 462 12.05 -3.76 -26.77
CA PHE A 462 12.24 -5.15 -27.16
C PHE A 462 11.52 -6.13 -26.21
N HIS A 463 11.62 -5.91 -24.88
CA HIS A 463 10.99 -6.77 -23.87
C HIS A 463 9.46 -6.80 -24.00
N ILE A 464 8.84 -5.62 -24.13
CA ILE A 464 7.39 -5.47 -24.32
C ILE A 464 6.93 -5.82 -25.74
N ASN A 465 7.87 -6.15 -26.63
CA ASN A 465 7.63 -6.41 -28.05
C ASN A 465 6.91 -5.23 -28.75
N HIS A 466 7.37 -4.01 -28.49
CA HIS A 466 6.85 -2.80 -29.11
C HIS A 466 6.83 -2.95 -30.64
N ASN A 467 5.68 -2.71 -31.27
CA ASN A 467 5.45 -2.89 -32.71
C ASN A 467 5.93 -4.25 -33.27
N GLY A 468 5.95 -5.32 -32.47
CA GLY A 468 6.46 -6.62 -32.92
C GLY A 468 7.98 -6.66 -33.12
N MET A 469 8.74 -5.73 -32.52
CA MET A 469 10.20 -5.64 -32.66
C MET A 469 10.91 -6.96 -32.34
N LYS A 470 10.48 -7.66 -31.30
CA LYS A 470 11.03 -8.95 -30.89
C LYS A 470 10.67 -10.07 -31.84
N ASP A 471 9.45 -10.05 -32.38
CA ASP A 471 9.02 -11.03 -33.37
C ASP A 471 9.78 -10.85 -34.69
N ARG A 472 10.00 -9.60 -35.12
CA ARG A 472 10.83 -9.27 -36.27
C ARG A 472 12.30 -9.64 -36.05
N PHE A 473 12.86 -9.37 -34.88
CA PHE A 473 14.23 -9.77 -34.54
C PHE A 473 14.46 -11.28 -34.71
N ARG A 474 13.46 -12.10 -34.40
CA ARG A 474 13.53 -13.57 -34.53
C ARG A 474 13.42 -14.05 -35.98
N THR A 475 12.76 -13.29 -36.85
CA THR A 475 12.47 -13.68 -38.24
C THR A 475 13.35 -12.97 -39.26
N CYS A 476 14.11 -11.94 -38.87
CA CYS A 476 14.98 -11.17 -39.76
C CYS A 476 16.17 -12.03 -40.24
N GLY A 477 16.07 -12.52 -41.47
CA GLY A 477 17.17 -13.16 -42.22
C GLY A 477 17.64 -12.36 -43.45
N SER A 478 17.05 -11.21 -43.78
CA SER A 478 17.33 -10.43 -45.00
C SER A 478 17.69 -8.97 -44.74
N ASP A 479 18.52 -8.37 -45.61
CA ASP A 479 19.05 -6.99 -45.49
C ASP A 479 17.96 -5.91 -45.42
N ALA A 480 16.86 -6.08 -46.16
CA ALA A 480 15.72 -5.15 -46.13
C ALA A 480 14.98 -5.15 -44.77
N GLY A 481 14.93 -6.30 -44.08
CA GLY A 481 14.38 -6.40 -42.73
C GLY A 481 15.22 -5.62 -41.71
N TRP A 482 16.54 -5.61 -41.91
CA TRP A 482 17.48 -4.91 -41.03
C TRP A 482 17.40 -3.39 -41.13
N ALA A 483 17.26 -2.82 -42.33
CA ALA A 483 17.10 -1.37 -42.49
C ALA A 483 15.82 -0.84 -41.82
N SER A 484 14.74 -1.64 -41.84
CA SER A 484 13.51 -1.32 -41.12
C SER A 484 13.69 -1.37 -39.60
N TRP A 485 14.34 -2.42 -39.10
CA TRP A 485 14.63 -2.59 -37.67
C TRP A 485 15.57 -1.51 -37.12
N ALA A 486 16.57 -1.09 -37.89
CA ALA A 486 17.50 -0.04 -37.50
C ALA A 486 16.82 1.34 -37.34
N ARG A 487 15.91 1.70 -38.26
CA ARG A 487 15.13 2.96 -38.15
C ARG A 487 14.24 2.99 -36.91
N GLU A 488 13.68 1.84 -36.56
CA GLU A 488 12.86 1.72 -35.35
C GLU A 488 13.68 1.83 -34.06
N ILE A 489 14.90 1.26 -34.05
CA ILE A 489 15.84 1.46 -32.94
C ILE A 489 16.13 2.94 -32.74
N ASP A 490 16.41 3.68 -33.82
CA ASP A 490 16.68 5.12 -33.76
C ASP A 490 15.47 5.90 -33.22
N ALA A 491 14.25 5.53 -33.65
CA ALA A 491 13.02 6.13 -33.14
C ALA A 491 12.83 5.86 -31.63
N ILE A 492 13.08 4.63 -31.16
CA ILE A 492 13.00 4.28 -29.74
C ILE A 492 14.06 5.02 -28.92
N ALA A 493 15.29 5.11 -29.45
CA ALA A 493 16.37 5.84 -28.80
C ALA A 493 16.03 7.34 -28.63
N ALA A 494 15.36 7.94 -29.63
CA ALA A 494 14.87 9.32 -29.54
C ALA A 494 13.78 9.50 -28.45
N GLU A 495 13.02 8.45 -28.13
CA GLU A 495 11.99 8.45 -27.09
C GLU A 495 12.51 8.08 -25.68
N ARG A 496 13.83 8.03 -25.46
CA ARG A 496 14.45 7.54 -24.21
C ARG A 496 13.87 8.15 -22.92
N GLU A 497 13.58 9.45 -22.90
CA GLU A 497 12.99 10.14 -21.74
C GLU A 497 11.58 9.65 -21.39
N THR A 498 10.79 9.27 -22.40
CA THR A 498 9.44 8.74 -22.20
C THR A 498 9.49 7.37 -21.54
N TYR A 499 10.39 6.50 -22.00
CA TYR A 499 10.62 5.18 -21.41
C TYR A 499 11.18 5.28 -20.00
N GLU A 500 12.12 6.18 -19.77
CA GLU A 500 12.69 6.44 -18.45
C GLU A 500 11.62 6.90 -17.46
N ARG A 501 10.85 7.94 -17.80
CA ARG A 501 9.78 8.46 -16.94
C ARG A 501 8.78 7.38 -16.56
N ARG A 502 8.36 6.57 -17.54
CA ARG A 502 7.44 5.44 -17.35
C ARG A 502 8.03 4.37 -16.43
N LEU A 503 9.30 4.01 -16.64
CA LEU A 503 9.99 3.02 -15.82
C LEU A 503 10.14 3.48 -14.37
N VAL A 504 10.61 4.71 -14.14
CA VAL A 504 10.81 5.26 -12.80
C VAL A 504 9.48 5.33 -12.05
N GLY A 505 8.41 5.82 -12.70
CA GLY A 505 7.08 5.84 -12.10
C GLY A 505 6.55 4.44 -11.75
N LEU A 506 6.81 3.43 -12.59
CA LEU A 506 6.46 2.04 -12.32
C LEU A 506 7.26 1.46 -11.15
N ARG A 507 8.58 1.68 -11.10
CA ARG A 507 9.45 1.22 -10.02
C ARG A 507 9.06 1.86 -8.69
N LEU A 508 8.79 3.17 -8.70
CA LEU A 508 8.27 3.90 -7.55
C LEU A 508 6.97 3.25 -7.07
N HIS A 509 5.94 3.16 -7.91
CA HIS A 509 4.67 2.55 -7.52
C HIS A 509 4.82 1.12 -6.97
N HIS A 510 5.61 0.28 -7.62
CA HIS A 510 5.89 -1.07 -7.15
C HIS A 510 6.54 -1.07 -5.77
N GLN A 511 7.57 -0.25 -5.55
CA GLN A 511 8.24 -0.16 -4.25
C GLN A 511 7.30 0.38 -3.16
N LEU A 512 6.40 1.31 -3.50
CA LEU A 512 5.37 1.79 -2.57
C LEU A 512 4.42 0.67 -2.12
N THR A 513 4.07 -0.28 -2.99
CA THR A 513 3.25 -1.44 -2.58
C THR A 513 3.97 -2.36 -1.59
N VAL A 514 5.29 -2.48 -1.71
CA VAL A 514 6.13 -3.22 -0.77
C VAL A 514 6.19 -2.49 0.57
N LEU A 515 6.46 -1.18 0.55
CA LEU A 515 6.51 -0.35 1.76
C LEU A 515 5.17 -0.36 2.52
N LEU A 516 4.04 -0.26 1.81
CA LEU A 516 2.72 -0.36 2.44
C LEU A 516 2.54 -1.71 3.16
N LEU A 517 2.76 -2.82 2.44
CA LEU A 517 2.57 -4.16 3.00
C LEU A 517 3.48 -4.44 4.20
N ASP A 518 4.77 -4.09 4.08
CA ASP A 518 5.74 -4.34 5.14
C ASP A 518 5.57 -3.38 6.31
N GLY A 519 5.22 -2.11 6.05
CA GLY A 519 4.92 -1.14 7.10
C GLY A 519 3.70 -1.53 7.93
N TYR A 520 2.64 -2.07 7.32
CA TYR A 520 1.51 -2.61 8.08
C TYR A 520 1.87 -3.83 8.93
N LYS A 521 2.74 -4.70 8.42
CA LYS A 521 3.21 -5.87 9.16
C LYS A 521 4.06 -5.47 10.35
N GLU A 522 4.98 -4.55 10.16
CA GLU A 522 5.84 -4.06 11.22
C GLU A 522 5.03 -3.28 12.26
N LEU A 523 4.08 -2.43 11.83
CA LEU A 523 3.17 -1.76 12.76
C LEU A 523 2.33 -2.77 13.56
N ALA A 524 1.77 -3.80 12.91
CA ALA A 524 1.01 -4.82 13.61
C ALA A 524 1.85 -5.59 14.64
N ARG A 525 3.13 -5.87 14.33
CA ARG A 525 4.09 -6.43 15.27
C ARG A 525 4.24 -5.52 16.48
N MET A 526 4.72 -4.29 16.28
CA MET A 526 4.96 -3.33 17.36
C MET A 526 3.73 -3.08 18.24
N LEU A 527 2.52 -3.10 17.67
CA LEU A 527 1.31 -2.85 18.45
C LEU A 527 0.85 -4.06 19.29
N ALA A 528 1.15 -5.31 18.90
CA ALA A 528 0.47 -6.45 19.50
C ALA A 528 1.21 -7.80 19.60
N TYR A 529 2.37 -7.97 18.96
CA TYR A 529 3.09 -9.24 18.90
C TYR A 529 4.58 -9.04 19.12
#